data_AF-A0A835HUB4-F1
#
_entry.id   AF-A0A835HUB4-F1
#
_cell.length_a   1.000
_cell.length_b   1.000
_cell.length_c   1.000
_cell.angle_alpha   90.00
_cell.angle_beta   90.00
_cell.angle_gamma   90.00
#
_symmetry.space_group_name_H-M   'P 1'
#
loop_
_entity.id
_entity.type
_entity.pdbx_description
1 polymer ?
#
loop_
_entity_poly.entity_id
_entity_poly.type
_entity_poly.pdbx_seq_one_letter_code
_entity_poly.pdbx_strand_id
1 'polypeptide(L)'
;MEAINSNTTESGYNRAEELKAFDETKAGVKGLVESGILKVPTIFVRPPNELNQLKADSNVSYFRVPIIDLQGEHQKVIDEIRHASENHENLTALHCRVYSPHSTLL
;
A
#
# COMPACT_ATOMS: atom_id res chain seq x y z
N MET A 1 11.40 -33.54 21.85
CA MET A 1 11.45 -32.17 22.39
C MET A 1 11.03 -31.27 21.25
N GLU A 2 9.76 -30.84 21.23
CA GLU A 2 9.25 -29.93 20.20
C GLU A 2 9.61 -28.48 20.54
N ALA A 3 9.96 -27.73 19.50
CA ALA A 3 10.43 -26.36 19.57
C ALA A 3 9.31 -25.41 20.03
N ILE A 4 9.65 -24.57 20.99
CA ILE A 4 8.85 -23.45 21.49
C ILE A 4 8.88 -22.34 20.43
N ASN A 5 7.86 -22.27 19.58
CA ASN A 5 7.62 -21.10 18.73
C ASN A 5 7.03 -19.98 19.59
N SER A 6 7.86 -18.99 19.86
CA SER A 6 7.56 -17.76 20.57
C SER A 6 6.50 -16.94 19.83
N ASN A 7 5.33 -16.75 20.45
CA ASN A 7 4.53 -15.51 20.50
C ASN A 7 3.22 -15.71 21.28
N THR A 8 3.30 -16.33 22.46
CA THR A 8 2.17 -16.44 23.39
C THR A 8 2.18 -15.23 24.31
N THR A 9 1.34 -14.23 24.04
CA THR A 9 0.92 -13.28 25.07
C THR A 9 -0.18 -13.95 25.90
N GLU A 10 -0.05 -13.91 27.22
CA GLU A 10 -0.78 -14.68 28.26
C GLU A 10 -2.31 -14.53 28.34
N SER A 11 -2.98 -13.98 27.32
CA SER A 11 -4.43 -14.06 27.13
C SER A 11 -4.68 -14.82 25.84
N GLY A 12 -5.50 -15.87 25.83
CA GLY A 12 -5.78 -16.78 24.71
C GLY A 12 -6.35 -16.14 23.43
N TYR A 13 -5.67 -15.13 22.89
CA TYR A 13 -5.97 -14.39 21.69
C TYR A 13 -5.33 -15.11 20.51
N ASN A 14 -6.12 -15.86 19.77
CA ASN A 14 -5.70 -16.49 18.52
C ASN A 14 -6.19 -15.68 17.32
N ARG A 15 -5.30 -14.87 16.74
CA ARG A 15 -5.60 -14.03 15.57
C ARG A 15 -6.15 -14.84 14.40
N ALA A 16 -5.71 -16.09 14.21
CA ALA A 16 -6.17 -16.94 13.11
C ALA A 16 -7.63 -17.37 13.29
N GLU A 17 -8.06 -17.63 14.53
CA GLU A 17 -9.45 -17.97 14.84
C GLU A 17 -10.38 -16.77 14.67
N GLU A 18 -9.99 -15.59 15.16
CA GLU A 18 -10.78 -14.36 15.00
C GLU A 18 -10.88 -13.96 13.50
N LEU A 19 -9.80 -14.14 12.72
CA LEU A 19 -9.82 -13.90 11.28
C LEU A 19 -10.75 -14.88 10.55
N LYS A 20 -10.71 -16.16 10.91
CA LYS A 20 -11.60 -17.17 10.34
C LYS A 20 -13.07 -16.85 10.64
N ALA A 21 -13.40 -16.51 11.88
CA ALA A 21 -14.75 -16.12 12.27
C ALA A 21 -15.23 -14.88 11.50
N PHE A 22 -14.35 -13.90 11.28
CA PHE A 22 -14.67 -12.74 10.46
C PHE A 22 -14.93 -13.11 9.00
N ASP A 23 -14.07 -13.92 8.38
CA ASP A 23 -14.21 -14.36 6.99
C ASP A 23 -15.46 -15.23 6.78
N GLU A 24 -15.93 -15.95 7.80
CA GLU A 24 -17.18 -16.70 7.80
C GLU A 24 -18.42 -15.81 7.79
N THR A 25 -18.34 -14.58 8.34
CA THR A 25 -19.47 -13.62 8.26
C THR A 25 -19.80 -13.22 6.82
N LYS A 26 -18.82 -13.31 5.91
CA LYS A 26 -18.89 -12.83 4.51
C LYS A 26 -19.33 -11.37 4.35
N ALA A 27 -19.37 -10.60 5.45
CA ALA A 27 -19.80 -9.21 5.45
C ALA A 27 -18.70 -8.26 4.94
N GLY A 28 -17.45 -8.71 5.03
CA GLY A 28 -16.27 -7.89 4.73
C GLY A 28 -16.18 -6.66 5.64
N VAL A 29 -15.20 -5.79 5.35
CA VAL A 29 -14.98 -4.59 6.16
C VAL A 29 -16.10 -3.55 5.97
N LYS A 30 -16.75 -3.54 4.79
CA LYS A 30 -17.92 -2.67 4.55
C LYS A 30 -19.08 -3.01 5.50
N GLY A 31 -19.42 -4.30 5.62
CA GLY A 31 -20.48 -4.73 6.54
C GLY A 31 -20.11 -4.50 8.01
N LEU A 32 -18.82 -4.55 8.35
CA LEU A 32 -18.34 -4.18 9.68
C LEU A 32 -18.63 -2.71 10.00
N VAL A 33 -18.38 -1.79 9.05
CA VAL A 33 -18.66 -0.35 9.20
C VAL A 33 -20.17 -0.09 9.31
N GLU A 34 -20.96 -0.71 8.45
CA GLU A 34 -22.43 -0.55 8.44
C GLU A 34 -23.09 -1.09 9.71
N SER A 35 -22.48 -2.07 10.38
CA SER A 35 -22.98 -2.61 11.67
C SER A 35 -22.80 -1.66 12.86
N GLY A 36 -22.08 -0.54 12.68
CA GLY A 36 -21.94 0.49 13.71
C GLY A 36 -21.02 0.09 14.87
N ILE A 37 -19.98 -0.72 14.61
CA ILE A 37 -19.02 -1.11 15.65
C ILE A 37 -18.38 0.12 16.32
N LEU A 38 -18.33 0.11 17.66
CA LEU A 38 -17.72 1.18 18.44
C LEU A 38 -16.20 0.98 18.63
N LYS A 39 -15.72 -0.26 18.43
CA LYS A 39 -14.32 -0.65 18.62
C LYS A 39 -13.86 -1.49 17.44
N VAL A 40 -12.67 -1.19 16.95
CA VAL A 40 -12.01 -1.95 15.87
C VAL A 40 -11.60 -3.33 16.40
N PRO A 41 -11.97 -4.44 15.73
CA PRO A 41 -11.54 -5.78 16.10
C PRO A 41 -10.01 -5.91 16.09
N THR A 42 -9.49 -6.71 17.02
CA THR A 42 -8.04 -6.86 17.24
C THR A 42 -7.30 -7.42 16.03
N ILE A 43 -7.96 -8.23 15.18
CA ILE A 43 -7.38 -8.73 13.92
C ILE A 43 -6.92 -7.62 12.96
N PHE A 44 -7.52 -6.43 13.03
CA PHE A 44 -7.15 -5.27 12.20
C PHE A 44 -6.10 -4.38 12.85
N VAL A 45 -5.73 -4.64 14.11
CA VAL A 45 -4.66 -3.92 14.79
C VAL A 45 -3.32 -4.55 14.38
N ARG A 46 -2.47 -3.75 13.73
CA ARG A 46 -1.14 -4.18 13.33
C ARG A 46 -0.27 -4.47 14.56
N PRO A 47 0.43 -5.62 14.63
CA PRO A 47 1.32 -5.92 15.75
C PRO A 47 2.48 -4.92 15.83
N PRO A 48 3.01 -4.63 17.03
CA PRO A 48 4.07 -3.62 17.23
C PRO A 48 5.33 -3.85 16.37
N ASN A 49 5.67 -5.11 16.08
CA ASN A 49 6.84 -5.46 15.27
C ASN A 49 6.74 -4.97 13.81
N GLU A 50 5.52 -4.91 13.26
CA GLU A 50 5.26 -4.39 11.91
C GLU A 50 5.04 -2.87 11.91
N LEU A 51 4.69 -2.29 13.06
CA LEU A 51 4.54 -0.83 13.20
C LEU A 51 5.90 -0.13 13.13
N ASN A 52 6.96 -0.77 13.61
CA ASN A 52 8.33 -0.25 13.53
C ASN A 52 8.85 -0.20 12.07
N GLN A 53 8.41 -1.11 11.20
CA GLN A 53 8.73 -1.07 9.77
C GLN A 53 8.10 0.17 9.11
N LEU A 54 6.84 0.47 9.38
CA LEU A 54 6.19 1.69 8.87
C LEU A 54 6.81 2.98 9.39
N LYS A 55 7.32 3.01 10.63
CA LYS A 55 8.01 4.18 11.16
C LYS A 55 9.38 4.34 10.51
N ALA A 56 10.06 3.26 10.17
CA ALA A 56 11.25 3.33 9.31
C ALA A 56 10.89 3.83 7.90
N ASP A 57 9.75 3.40 7.34
CA ASP A 57 9.23 3.88 6.05
C ASP A 57 8.70 5.33 6.11
N SER A 58 8.45 5.86 7.31
CA SER A 58 8.10 7.27 7.52
C SER A 58 9.31 8.20 7.40
N ASN A 59 10.54 7.66 7.39
CA ASN A 59 11.59 8.24 6.56
C ASN A 59 11.20 7.94 5.11
N VAL A 60 10.21 8.67 4.63
CA VAL A 60 9.93 8.80 3.22
C VAL A 60 11.18 9.45 2.66
N SER A 61 12.19 8.63 2.32
CA SER A 61 13.03 8.90 1.17
C SER A 61 12.04 9.38 0.13
N TYR A 62 12.13 10.65 -0.26
CA TYR A 62 11.17 11.31 -1.14
C TYR A 62 11.11 10.51 -2.45
N PHE A 63 10.33 9.44 -2.46
CA PHE A 63 10.14 8.57 -3.59
C PHE A 63 9.28 9.38 -4.55
N ARG A 64 9.96 10.11 -5.41
CA ARG A 64 9.33 10.89 -6.46
C ARG A 64 9.09 9.94 -7.60
N VAL A 65 7.82 9.66 -7.85
CA VAL A 65 7.39 9.04 -9.10
C VAL A 65 7.83 9.98 -10.25
N PRO A 66 8.58 9.48 -11.24
CA PRO A 66 9.02 10.29 -12.36
C PRO A 66 7.81 10.71 -13.20
N ILE A 67 7.74 12.00 -13.53
CA ILE A 67 6.73 12.57 -14.42
C ILE A 67 7.45 12.93 -15.71
N ILE A 68 7.08 12.28 -16.81
CA ILE A 68 7.72 12.45 -18.11
C ILE A 68 6.74 13.16 -19.05
N ASP A 69 7.19 14.26 -19.66
CA ASP A 69 6.43 14.97 -20.68
C ASP A 69 6.69 14.35 -22.06
N LEU A 70 5.64 13.79 -22.67
CA LEU A 70 5.73 13.13 -23.97
C LEU A 70 5.66 14.10 -25.16
N GLN A 71 5.47 15.40 -24.92
CA GLN A 71 5.41 16.42 -25.98
C GLN A 71 6.79 16.91 -26.45
N GLY A 72 7.86 16.46 -25.80
CA GLY A 72 9.23 16.84 -26.12
C GLY A 72 9.78 16.18 -27.39
N GLU A 73 11.03 16.52 -27.71
CA GLU A 73 11.80 15.85 -28.77
C GLU A 73 11.89 14.35 -28.48
N HIS A 74 11.54 13.52 -29.48
CA HIS A 74 11.41 12.07 -29.33
C HIS A 74 12.60 11.41 -28.63
N GLN A 75 13.82 11.85 -28.95
CA GLN A 75 15.02 11.29 -28.35
C GLN A 75 15.15 11.62 -26.86
N LYS A 76 14.79 12.84 -26.45
CA LYS A 76 14.81 13.28 -25.05
C LYS A 76 13.78 12.52 -24.22
N VAL A 77 12.59 12.29 -24.78
CA VAL A 77 11.53 11.51 -24.14
C VAL A 77 11.99 10.07 -23.89
N ILE A 78 12.61 9.44 -24.90
CA ILE A 78 13.16 8.08 -24.78
C ILE A 78 14.25 8.01 -23.71
N ASP A 79 15.14 9.00 -23.65
CA ASP A 79 16.24 9.02 -22.69
C ASP A 79 15.72 9.22 -21.25
N GLU A 80 14.70 10.06 -21.06
CA GLU A 80 14.05 10.25 -19.76
C GLU A 80 13.32 8.98 -19.30
N ILE A 81 12.61 8.28 -20.20
CA ILE A 81 11.97 6.99 -19.91
C ILE A 81 13.00 5.95 -19.49
N ARG A 82 14.13 5.85 -20.21
CA ARG A 82 15.19 4.91 -19.87
C ARG A 82 15.78 5.20 -18.49
N HIS A 83 16.16 6.44 -18.23
CA HIS A 83 16.72 6.87 -16.95
C HIS A 83 15.74 6.64 -15.79
N ALA A 84 14.45 6.95 -15.98
CA ALA A 84 13.41 6.67 -15.00
C ALA A 84 13.21 5.17 -14.75
N SER A 85 13.40 4.34 -15.78
CA SER A 85 13.21 2.89 -15.68
C SER A 85 14.35 2.19 -14.92
N GLU A 86 15.57 2.72 -15.03
CA GLU A 86 16.77 2.14 -14.40
C GLU A 86 16.91 2.56 -12.93
N ASN A 87 16.42 3.75 -12.56
CA ASN A 87 16.72 4.37 -11.27
C ASN A 87 15.59 4.29 -10.24
N HIS A 88 14.40 3.83 -10.61
CA HIS A 88 13.24 3.76 -9.70
C HIS A 88 12.90 2.31 -9.35
N GLU A 89 13.15 1.94 -8.09
CA GLU A 89 12.98 0.58 -7.53
C GLU A 89 11.53 0.02 -7.55
N ASN A 90 10.53 0.79 -8.00
CA ASN A 90 9.16 0.32 -8.11
C ASN A 90 8.44 1.02 -9.28
N LEU A 91 8.51 0.41 -10.46
CA LEU A 91 8.00 0.95 -11.74
C LEU A 91 6.47 0.94 -11.87
N THR A 92 5.73 0.69 -10.79
CA THR A 92 4.29 0.42 -10.86
C THR A 92 3.44 1.63 -11.27
N ALA A 93 3.99 2.84 -11.33
CA ALA A 93 3.27 3.99 -11.85
C ALA A 93 4.20 4.97 -12.57
N LEU A 94 4.40 4.82 -13.87
CA LEU A 94 4.81 5.96 -14.70
C LEU A 94 3.54 6.73 -15.07
N HIS A 95 3.35 7.94 -14.54
CA HIS A 95 2.21 8.76 -14.90
C HIS A 95 2.49 9.48 -16.23
N CYS A 96 2.11 8.86 -17.35
CA CYS A 96 2.13 9.51 -18.66
C CYS A 96 1.00 10.54 -18.75
N ARG A 97 1.32 11.84 -18.82
CA ARG A 97 0.32 12.85 -19.22
C ARG A 97 0.38 13.03 -20.73
N VAL A 98 -0.69 12.65 -21.42
CA VAL A 98 -0.93 13.09 -22.80
C VAL A 98 -1.74 14.38 -22.71
N TYR A 99 -1.11 15.53 -22.90
CA TYR A 99 -1.83 16.81 -22.99
C TYR A 99 -2.51 16.92 -24.37
N SER A 100 -3.83 17.13 -24.37
CA SER A 100 -4.60 17.47 -25.57
C SER A 100 -4.73 18.99 -25.66
N PRO A 101 -4.16 19.65 -26.68
CA PRO A 101 -4.20 21.11 -26.81
C PRO A 101 -5.57 21.66 -27.26
N HIS A 102 -6.62 20.84 -27.28
CA HIS A 102 -7.98 21.24 -27.68
C HIS A 102 -9.01 21.15 -26.55
N SER A 103 -8.65 21.66 -25.37
CA SER A 103 -9.65 22.15 -24.42
C SER A 103 -9.27 23.54 -23.92
N THR A 104 -9.28 24.47 -24.86
CA THR A 104 -9.58 25.86 -24.57
C THR A 104 -10.58 26.25 -25.64
N LEU A 105 -11.87 26.18 -25.30
CA LEU A 105 -12.96 27.03 -25.79
C LEU A 105 -14.29 26.53 -25.19
N LEU A 106 -14.89 27.44 -24.40
CA LEU A 106 -16.20 27.46 -23.71
C LEU A 106 -16.34 26.60 -22.44
#